data_AF-Q09E31-F1
#
_entry.id   AF-Q09E31-F1
#
_cell.length_a   1.000
_cell.length_b   1.000
_cell.length_c   1.000
_cell.angle_alpha   90.00
_cell.angle_beta   90.00
_cell.angle_gamma   90.00
#
_symmetry.space_group_name_H-M   'P 1'
#
loop_
_entity.id
_entity.type
_entity.pdbx_description
1 polymer ?
#
loop_
_entity_poly.entity_id
_entity_poly.type
_entity_poly.pdbx_seq_one_letter_code
_entity_poly.pdbx_strand_id
1 'polypeptide(L)'
;MRRCGVADTYANTYNERTDAFNMEPELIADSVVRNDEPYYNILTTRRSFVNGTLSEFYRERQGVGIFNVTAPAPLETVPAIAYNQPGTWQEYTRSAFHSGVLTTPSFLYRFPTQRARVNEFYEAFLCKTFVPSKDPLPPPEDPSHRDNNLARRAGCNYCHATIEPTGAHWGRFDERNSLFLSPERYPRFDPKCQTCALNGDTSCGGECGAYVMQAFDEDAANSLGMLKTYLYRTSSEEPNIEGGPALLVQRMMQTGDMERCTVKRIWNEFLGRAMTVQEQQLYLDSLSKNFASNHHSLKSLIETLVMTDAYRRID
;
A
#
# COMPACT_ATOMS: atom_id res chain seq x y z
N MET A 1 -13.71 -46.22 -11.59
CA MET A 1 -14.36 -44.92 -11.28
C MET A 1 -13.35 -43.82 -11.57
N ARG A 2 -13.46 -43.18 -12.76
CA ARG A 2 -12.51 -42.14 -13.22
C ARG A 2 -12.75 -40.87 -12.39
N ARG A 3 -11.68 -40.30 -11.82
CA ARG A 3 -11.72 -38.94 -11.25
C ARG A 3 -11.98 -37.97 -12.41
N CYS A 4 -13.10 -37.26 -12.38
CA CYS A 4 -13.38 -36.19 -13.32
C CYS A 4 -12.30 -35.10 -13.18
N GLY A 5 -11.77 -34.62 -14.32
CA GLY A 5 -10.66 -33.65 -14.43
C GLY A 5 -11.04 -32.24 -14.00
N VAL A 6 -11.31 -32.06 -12.71
CA VAL A 6 -11.73 -30.78 -12.12
C VAL A 6 -10.52 -30.01 -11.55
N ALA A 7 -9.46 -30.70 -11.16
CA ALA A 7 -8.26 -30.09 -10.58
C ALA A 7 -7.50 -29.17 -11.56
N ASP A 8 -7.44 -29.53 -12.85
CA ASP A 8 -6.69 -28.78 -13.86
C ASP A 8 -7.37 -27.43 -14.21
N THR A 9 -8.70 -27.38 -14.25
CA THR A 9 -9.45 -26.13 -14.54
C THR A 9 -9.39 -25.11 -13.40
N TYR A 10 -9.44 -25.55 -12.13
CA TYR A 10 -9.33 -24.63 -10.99
C TYR A 10 -7.90 -24.08 -10.82
N ALA A 11 -6.89 -24.91 -11.05
CA ALA A 11 -5.50 -24.47 -11.10
C ALA A 11 -5.31 -23.42 -12.21
N ASN A 12 -5.94 -23.62 -13.37
CA ASN A 12 -5.86 -22.68 -14.48
C ASN A 12 -6.49 -21.31 -14.15
N THR A 13 -7.72 -21.28 -13.62
CA THR A 13 -8.38 -20.00 -13.25
C THR A 13 -7.65 -19.26 -12.11
N TYR A 14 -7.12 -19.98 -11.12
CA TYR A 14 -6.34 -19.35 -10.05
C TYR A 14 -5.04 -18.72 -10.57
N ASN A 15 -4.32 -19.44 -11.44
CA ASN A 15 -3.09 -18.93 -12.05
C ASN A 15 -3.39 -17.73 -12.96
N GLU A 16 -4.39 -17.83 -13.85
CA GLU A 16 -4.80 -16.72 -14.72
C GLU A 16 -5.17 -15.46 -13.93
N ARG A 17 -5.86 -15.61 -12.79
CA ARG A 17 -6.20 -14.47 -11.90
C ARG A 17 -4.96 -13.91 -11.22
N THR A 18 -4.09 -14.76 -10.70
CA THR A 18 -2.84 -14.34 -10.04
C THR A 18 -1.93 -13.60 -11.02
N ASP A 19 -1.75 -14.13 -12.22
CA ASP A 19 -0.96 -13.53 -13.28
C ASP A 19 -1.55 -12.18 -13.70
N ALA A 20 -2.87 -12.10 -13.86
CA ALA A 20 -3.52 -10.85 -14.22
C ALA A 20 -3.42 -9.79 -13.11
N PHE A 21 -3.61 -10.17 -11.84
CA PHE A 21 -3.36 -9.25 -10.73
C PHE A 21 -1.91 -8.76 -10.72
N ASN A 22 -0.94 -9.65 -10.90
CA ASN A 22 0.48 -9.28 -10.88
C ASN A 22 0.87 -8.36 -12.04
N MET A 23 0.24 -8.52 -13.21
CA MET A 23 0.48 -7.68 -14.39
C MET A 23 -0.14 -6.27 -14.27
N GLU A 24 -1.25 -6.09 -13.55
CA GLU A 24 -1.90 -4.78 -13.36
C GLU A 24 -0.94 -3.67 -12.87
N PRO A 25 -0.18 -3.83 -11.77
CA PRO A 25 0.74 -2.79 -11.31
C PRO A 25 1.90 -2.53 -12.28
N GLU A 26 2.34 -3.54 -13.05
CA GLU A 26 3.37 -3.35 -14.08
C GLU A 26 2.87 -2.44 -15.18
N LEU A 27 1.65 -2.67 -15.68
CA LEU A 27 1.01 -1.82 -16.70
C LEU A 27 0.75 -0.40 -16.18
N ILE A 28 0.40 -0.23 -14.90
CA ILE A 28 0.30 1.09 -14.27
C ILE A 28 1.65 1.80 -14.34
N ALA A 29 2.72 1.14 -13.87
CA ALA A 29 4.05 1.73 -13.82
C ALA A 29 4.57 2.09 -15.22
N ASP A 30 4.46 1.15 -16.15
CA ASP A 30 4.87 1.31 -17.54
C ASP A 30 4.08 2.42 -18.24
N SER A 31 2.76 2.57 -18.00
CA SER A 31 1.99 3.66 -18.58
C SER A 31 2.49 5.05 -18.16
N VAL A 32 2.90 5.21 -16.90
CA VAL A 32 3.44 6.48 -16.37
C VAL A 32 4.78 6.79 -17.05
N VAL A 33 5.65 5.79 -17.15
CA VAL A 33 6.97 5.95 -17.79
C VAL A 33 6.84 6.22 -19.29
N ARG A 34 6.02 5.45 -20.01
CA ARG A 34 5.83 5.62 -21.47
C ARG A 34 5.22 6.96 -21.85
N ASN A 35 4.36 7.51 -20.99
CA ASN A 35 3.73 8.81 -21.22
C ASN A 35 4.58 10.01 -20.74
N ASP A 36 5.80 9.77 -20.22
CA ASP A 36 6.67 10.80 -19.63
C ASP A 36 5.95 11.63 -18.55
N GLU A 37 5.11 10.96 -17.76
CA GLU A 37 4.43 11.55 -16.61
C GLU A 37 5.40 11.68 -15.41
N PRO A 38 5.12 12.57 -14.43
CA PRO A 38 5.87 12.61 -13.18
C PRO A 38 6.00 11.22 -12.55
N TYR A 39 7.21 10.79 -12.23
CA TYR A 39 7.52 9.41 -11.84
C TYR A 39 6.66 8.89 -10.66
N TYR A 40 6.35 9.75 -9.69
CA TYR A 40 5.52 9.34 -8.55
C TYR A 40 4.03 9.17 -8.88
N ASN A 41 3.60 9.47 -10.10
CA ASN A 41 2.27 9.08 -10.58
C ASN A 41 2.08 7.55 -10.58
N ILE A 42 3.16 6.75 -10.62
CA ILE A 42 3.09 5.29 -10.41
C ILE A 42 2.38 4.95 -9.09
N LEU A 43 2.53 5.83 -8.08
CA LEU A 43 1.99 5.64 -6.74
C LEU A 43 0.66 6.35 -6.53
N THR A 44 0.32 7.37 -7.32
CA THR A 44 -0.85 8.23 -7.06
C THR A 44 -1.95 8.15 -8.12
N THR A 45 -1.66 7.65 -9.32
CA THR A 45 -2.63 7.61 -10.41
C THR A 45 -3.84 6.72 -10.09
N ARG A 46 -5.01 7.11 -10.59
CA ARG A 46 -6.22 6.27 -10.59
C ARG A 46 -6.31 5.39 -11.83
N ARG A 47 -5.43 5.57 -12.82
CA ARG A 47 -5.31 4.68 -13.97
C ARG A 47 -5.07 3.25 -13.50
N SER A 48 -5.73 2.31 -14.15
CA SER A 48 -5.51 0.86 -14.01
C SER A 48 -5.88 0.18 -15.32
N PHE A 49 -5.59 -1.10 -15.41
CA PHE A 49 -5.80 -1.93 -16.59
C PHE A 49 -6.53 -3.21 -16.20
N VAL A 50 -7.44 -3.66 -17.05
CA VAL A 50 -8.08 -4.98 -16.93
C VAL A 50 -7.93 -5.74 -18.24
N ASN A 51 -7.82 -7.07 -18.12
CA ASN A 51 -7.96 -8.01 -19.23
C ASN A 51 -9.26 -8.81 -19.11
N GLY A 52 -9.47 -9.80 -19.98
CA GLY A 52 -10.63 -10.71 -19.90
C GLY A 52 -10.81 -11.35 -18.52
N THR A 53 -9.72 -11.79 -17.89
CA THR A 53 -9.74 -12.44 -16.57
C THR A 53 -10.19 -11.48 -15.46
N LEU A 54 -9.60 -10.28 -15.38
CA LEU A 54 -9.98 -9.30 -14.36
C LEU A 54 -11.36 -8.67 -14.62
N SER A 55 -11.71 -8.46 -15.89
CA SER A 55 -13.03 -7.96 -16.28
C SER A 55 -14.14 -8.89 -15.78
N GLU A 56 -14.02 -10.20 -16.05
CA GLU A 56 -14.97 -11.21 -15.54
C GLU A 56 -14.98 -11.28 -14.01
N PHE A 57 -13.79 -11.28 -13.40
CA PHE A 57 -13.66 -11.36 -11.95
C PHE A 57 -14.36 -10.20 -11.25
N TYR A 58 -14.13 -8.96 -11.69
CA TYR A 58 -14.73 -7.78 -11.08
C TYR A 58 -16.22 -7.65 -11.39
N ARG A 59 -16.66 -7.96 -12.60
CA ARG A 59 -18.04 -7.71 -13.05
C ARG A 59 -19.02 -8.82 -12.68
N GLU A 60 -18.57 -10.08 -12.64
CA GLU A 60 -19.50 -11.21 -12.62
C GLU A 60 -19.14 -12.28 -11.58
N ARG A 61 -17.86 -12.63 -11.40
CA ARG A 61 -17.50 -13.84 -10.64
C ARG A 61 -16.31 -13.67 -9.71
N GLN A 62 -16.57 -13.07 -8.55
CA GLN A 62 -15.63 -13.19 -7.43
C GLN A 62 -15.62 -14.61 -6.85
N GLY A 63 -16.73 -15.35 -6.96
CA GLY A 63 -16.87 -16.73 -6.49
C GLY A 63 -16.77 -16.86 -4.96
N VAL A 64 -17.13 -18.03 -4.43
CA VAL A 64 -16.80 -18.41 -3.05
C VAL A 64 -15.38 -18.98 -3.03
N GLY A 65 -14.36 -18.12 -2.87
CA GLY A 65 -13.01 -18.57 -2.53
C GLY A 65 -11.81 -17.78 -3.09
N ILE A 66 -10.77 -17.76 -2.24
CA ILE A 66 -9.38 -17.30 -2.40
C ILE A 66 -9.15 -15.79 -2.44
N PHE A 67 -9.87 -15.04 -3.28
CA PHE A 67 -9.65 -13.60 -3.43
C PHE A 67 -10.85 -12.79 -2.94
N ASN A 68 -10.67 -12.12 -1.79
CA ASN A 68 -11.58 -11.08 -1.28
C ASN A 68 -11.12 -9.70 -1.77
N VAL A 69 -11.73 -9.20 -2.83
CA VAL A 69 -11.31 -7.96 -3.50
C VAL A 69 -12.54 -7.09 -3.74
N THR A 70 -12.52 -5.82 -3.38
CA THR A 70 -13.56 -4.90 -3.83
C THR A 70 -13.26 -4.48 -5.27
N ALA A 71 -14.25 -4.50 -6.16
CA ALA A 71 -14.08 -3.95 -7.50
C ALA A 71 -13.61 -2.49 -7.40
N PRO A 72 -12.51 -2.11 -8.06
CA PRO A 72 -11.84 -0.84 -7.79
C PRO A 72 -12.54 0.37 -8.43
N ALA A 73 -13.61 0.13 -9.19
CA ALA A 73 -14.47 1.13 -9.81
C ALA A 73 -15.92 0.59 -9.86
N PRO A 74 -16.93 1.45 -10.09
CA PRO A 74 -18.28 0.99 -10.42
C PRO A 74 -18.26 -0.01 -11.59
N LEU A 75 -19.04 -1.08 -11.48
CA LEU A 75 -18.96 -2.25 -12.38
C LEU A 75 -19.21 -1.87 -13.84
N GLU A 76 -20.08 -0.90 -14.09
CA GLU A 76 -20.39 -0.35 -15.39
C GLU A 76 -19.22 0.38 -16.05
N THR A 77 -18.27 0.90 -15.26
CA THR A 77 -17.07 1.59 -15.76
C THR A 77 -15.89 0.66 -15.99
N VAL A 78 -15.92 -0.56 -15.44
CA VAL A 78 -14.90 -1.57 -15.71
C VAL A 78 -15.13 -2.10 -17.12
N PRO A 79 -14.15 -2.02 -18.05
CA PRO A 79 -14.31 -2.52 -19.42
C PRO A 79 -14.84 -3.95 -19.46
N ALA A 80 -15.82 -4.22 -20.32
CA ALA A 80 -16.36 -5.57 -20.56
C ALA A 80 -15.50 -6.28 -21.60
N ILE A 81 -14.62 -7.17 -21.16
CA ILE A 81 -13.69 -7.93 -22.01
C ILE A 81 -14.04 -9.40 -21.84
N ALA A 82 -14.13 -10.14 -22.94
CA ALA A 82 -14.47 -11.56 -22.87
C ALA A 82 -13.38 -12.35 -22.12
N TYR A 83 -13.77 -13.28 -21.26
CA TYR A 83 -12.83 -14.07 -20.43
C TYR A 83 -11.73 -14.77 -21.26
N ASN A 84 -12.06 -15.22 -22.46
CA ASN A 84 -11.12 -15.86 -23.39
C ASN A 84 -10.15 -14.89 -24.10
N GLN A 85 -10.10 -13.62 -23.68
CA GLN A 85 -9.16 -12.60 -24.15
C GLN A 85 -8.20 -12.15 -23.03
N PRO A 86 -7.41 -13.05 -22.42
CA PRO A 86 -6.50 -12.70 -21.31
C PRO A 86 -5.33 -11.80 -21.75
N GLY A 87 -5.01 -11.74 -23.04
CA GLY A 87 -3.98 -10.86 -23.60
C GLY A 87 -4.47 -9.46 -23.99
N THR A 88 -5.78 -9.20 -23.94
CA THR A 88 -6.35 -7.90 -24.33
C THR A 88 -6.51 -7.02 -23.10
N TRP A 89 -5.60 -6.07 -22.91
CA TRP A 89 -5.65 -5.11 -21.83
C TRP A 89 -6.32 -3.81 -22.24
N GLN A 90 -7.23 -3.30 -21.40
CA GLN A 90 -7.84 -1.98 -21.58
C GLN A 90 -7.67 -1.13 -20.33
N GLU A 91 -7.36 0.14 -20.55
CA GLU A 91 -7.27 1.15 -19.51
C GLU A 91 -8.67 1.50 -18.96
N TYR A 92 -8.75 1.77 -17.66
CA TYR A 92 -9.91 2.36 -17.01
C TYR A 92 -9.47 3.19 -15.79
N THR A 93 -10.42 3.95 -15.24
CA THR A 93 -10.16 4.79 -14.07
C THR A 93 -10.79 4.18 -12.82
N ARG A 94 -9.96 3.89 -11.81
CA ARG A 94 -10.41 3.42 -10.48
C ARG A 94 -11.11 4.54 -9.70
N SER A 95 -11.84 4.21 -8.66
CA SER A 95 -12.53 5.17 -7.77
C SER A 95 -11.53 6.08 -7.04
N ALA A 96 -12.03 7.15 -6.41
CA ALA A 96 -11.21 8.23 -5.86
C ALA A 96 -10.26 7.81 -4.72
N PHE A 97 -10.51 6.68 -4.07
CA PHE A 97 -9.70 6.19 -2.94
C PHE A 97 -8.52 5.31 -3.36
N HIS A 98 -8.45 4.93 -4.64
CA HIS A 98 -7.31 4.18 -5.16
C HIS A 98 -6.16 5.12 -5.53
N SER A 99 -4.97 4.62 -5.27
CA SER A 99 -3.70 5.31 -5.39
C SER A 99 -2.67 4.35 -5.98
N GLY A 100 -2.38 4.52 -7.27
CA GLY A 100 -1.35 3.81 -8.05
C GLY A 100 -1.22 2.32 -7.75
N VAL A 101 0.02 1.85 -7.74
CA VAL A 101 0.36 0.46 -7.38
C VAL A 101 -0.01 0.12 -5.93
N LEU A 102 -0.01 1.11 -5.02
CA LEU A 102 -0.17 0.95 -3.56
C LEU A 102 -1.55 0.45 -3.11
N THR A 103 -2.52 0.40 -4.02
CA THR A 103 -3.90 -0.04 -3.78
C THR A 103 -4.38 -1.04 -4.82
N THR A 104 -3.44 -1.65 -5.56
CA THR A 104 -3.73 -2.82 -6.41
C THR A 104 -3.90 -4.06 -5.53
N PRO A 105 -4.69 -5.05 -5.94
CA PRO A 105 -4.81 -6.31 -5.21
C PRO A 105 -3.45 -6.97 -4.97
N SER A 106 -2.54 -6.93 -5.95
CA SER A 106 -1.17 -7.47 -5.82
C SER A 106 -0.41 -6.87 -4.66
N PHE A 107 -0.41 -5.54 -4.53
CA PHE A 107 0.25 -4.87 -3.40
C PHE A 107 -0.43 -5.22 -2.08
N LEU A 108 -1.77 -5.15 -2.02
CA LEU A 108 -2.52 -5.36 -0.79
C LEU A 108 -2.45 -6.81 -0.26
N TYR A 109 -2.38 -7.80 -1.15
CA TYR A 109 -2.15 -9.20 -0.76
C TYR A 109 -0.69 -9.48 -0.41
N ARG A 110 0.27 -8.94 -1.17
CA ARG A 110 1.70 -9.16 -0.93
C ARG A 110 2.15 -8.55 0.41
N PHE A 111 1.53 -7.44 0.79
CA PHE A 111 1.74 -6.72 2.04
C PHE A 111 0.43 -6.69 2.84
N PRO A 112 0.11 -7.81 3.52
CA PRO A 112 -1.24 -8.05 4.03
C PRO A 112 -1.60 -7.19 5.25
N THR A 113 -0.65 -6.57 5.93
CA THR A 113 -0.93 -5.72 7.11
C THR A 113 -0.51 -4.28 6.84
N GLN A 114 -1.10 -3.32 7.56
CA GLN A 114 -0.70 -1.91 7.44
C GLN A 114 0.78 -1.72 7.75
N ARG A 115 1.30 -2.45 8.73
CA ARG A 115 2.73 -2.44 9.07
C ARG A 115 3.61 -2.97 7.94
N ALA A 116 3.18 -4.04 7.26
CA ALA A 116 3.89 -4.58 6.10
C ALA A 116 3.88 -3.61 4.91
N ARG A 117 2.75 -2.93 4.67
CA ARG A 117 2.60 -1.90 3.62
C ARG A 117 3.52 -0.71 3.88
N VAL A 118 3.59 -0.25 5.14
CA VAL A 118 4.52 0.79 5.58
C VAL A 118 5.97 0.35 5.38
N ASN A 119 6.32 -0.86 5.82
CA ASN A 119 7.69 -1.37 5.67
C ASN A 119 8.10 -1.39 4.20
N GLU A 120 7.26 -1.94 3.32
CA GLU A 120 7.56 -1.96 1.89
C GLU A 120 7.69 -0.53 1.33
N PHE A 121 6.77 0.37 1.67
CA PHE A 121 6.83 1.75 1.17
C PHE A 121 8.14 2.43 1.58
N TYR A 122 8.57 2.25 2.84
CA TYR A 122 9.80 2.82 3.36
C TYR A 122 11.04 2.22 2.69
N GLU A 123 11.07 0.92 2.47
CA GLU A 123 12.16 0.24 1.77
C GLU A 123 12.23 0.67 0.30
N ALA A 124 11.12 0.51 -0.42
CA ALA A 124 11.04 0.73 -1.85
C ALA A 124 11.22 2.21 -2.23
N PHE A 125 10.58 3.13 -1.50
CA PHE A 125 10.48 4.53 -1.93
C PHE A 125 11.22 5.53 -1.05
N LEU A 126 11.62 5.15 0.17
CA LEU A 126 12.39 6.03 1.05
C LEU A 126 13.81 5.52 1.32
N CYS A 127 14.13 4.29 0.91
CA CYS A 127 15.40 3.62 1.18
C CYS A 127 15.70 3.60 2.69
N LYS A 128 14.66 3.36 3.49
CA LYS A 128 14.70 3.34 4.96
C LYS A 128 14.19 2.00 5.47
N THR A 129 14.89 1.46 6.46
CA THR A 129 14.51 0.24 7.18
C THR A 129 14.18 0.58 8.63
N PHE A 130 13.13 -0.04 9.17
CA PHE A 130 12.86 0.04 10.61
C PHE A 130 13.80 -0.90 11.36
N VAL A 131 14.73 -0.32 12.12
CA VAL A 131 15.66 -1.04 12.98
C VAL A 131 15.38 -0.64 14.43
N PRO A 132 15.26 -1.57 15.39
CA PRO A 132 15.07 -1.23 16.80
C PRO A 132 16.21 -0.34 17.35
N SER A 133 15.91 0.46 18.38
CA SER A 133 16.95 1.23 19.08
C SER A 133 17.99 0.29 19.70
N LYS A 134 19.24 0.77 19.78
CA LYS A 134 20.31 0.12 20.53
C LYS A 134 20.28 0.46 22.02
N ASP A 135 19.43 1.40 22.42
CA ASP A 135 19.29 1.80 23.82
C ASP A 135 18.80 0.62 24.67
N PRO A 136 19.27 0.49 25.92
CA PRO A 136 18.78 -0.54 26.82
C PRO A 136 17.27 -0.42 27.03
N LEU A 137 16.57 -1.55 26.90
CA LEU A 137 15.14 -1.61 27.24
C LEU A 137 14.96 -1.53 28.76
N PRO A 138 13.86 -0.92 29.25
CA PRO A 138 13.47 -1.04 30.66
C PRO A 138 13.30 -2.50 31.06
N PRO A 139 13.48 -2.85 32.35
CA PRO A 139 13.26 -4.22 32.85
C PRO A 139 11.88 -4.77 32.45
N PRO A 140 11.74 -6.09 32.20
CA PRO A 140 10.46 -6.68 31.75
C PRO A 140 9.25 -6.39 32.64
N GLU A 141 9.48 -6.14 33.94
CA GLU A 141 8.47 -5.87 34.95
C GLU A 141 8.00 -4.40 34.96
N ASP A 142 8.68 -3.53 34.21
CA ASP A 142 8.36 -2.10 34.16
C ASP A 142 6.91 -1.88 33.69
N PRO A 143 6.08 -1.11 34.42
CA PRO A 143 4.69 -0.85 34.05
C PRO A 143 4.52 -0.25 32.65
N SER A 144 5.53 0.44 32.11
CA SER A 144 5.51 1.03 30.77
C SER A 144 5.40 0.00 29.63
N HIS A 145 5.64 -1.29 29.91
CA HIS A 145 5.40 -2.39 28.96
C HIS A 145 3.91 -2.77 28.83
N ARG A 146 3.04 -2.27 29.73
CA ARG A 146 1.61 -2.63 29.78
C ARG A 146 0.69 -1.76 28.92
N ASP A 147 1.17 -0.65 28.37
CA ASP A 147 0.37 0.21 27.47
C ASP A 147 0.02 -0.57 26.19
N ASN A 148 -1.26 -0.77 25.83
CA ASN A 148 -1.60 -1.52 24.61
C ASN A 148 -1.32 -0.76 23.32
N ASN A 149 -1.17 0.57 23.39
CA ASN A 149 -0.77 1.37 22.25
C ASN A 149 0.75 1.25 22.04
N LEU A 150 1.15 0.48 21.03
CA LEU A 150 2.58 0.28 20.72
C LEU A 150 3.32 1.56 20.36
N ALA A 151 2.62 2.60 19.89
CA ALA A 151 3.23 3.91 19.63
C ALA A 151 3.64 4.63 20.92
N ARG A 152 3.16 4.19 22.08
CA ARG A 152 3.48 4.73 23.42
C ARG A 152 4.24 3.74 24.30
N ARG A 153 4.02 2.44 24.11
CA ARG A 153 4.66 1.37 24.89
C ARG A 153 6.19 1.46 24.84
N ALA A 154 6.82 1.40 26.00
CA ALA A 154 8.28 1.44 26.11
C ALA A 154 8.92 0.30 25.30
N GLY A 155 10.00 0.62 24.60
CA GLY A 155 10.71 -0.33 23.72
C GLY A 155 10.04 -0.60 22.37
N CYS A 156 8.74 -0.31 22.21
CA CYS A 156 8.03 -0.44 20.93
C CYS A 156 7.88 0.91 20.21
N ASN A 157 7.71 1.99 20.98
CA ASN A 157 7.43 3.33 20.47
C ASN A 157 8.48 3.85 19.47
N TYR A 158 9.75 3.42 19.57
CA TYR A 158 10.82 3.83 18.66
C TYR A 158 10.44 3.63 17.18
N CYS A 159 9.85 2.49 16.83
CA CYS A 159 9.35 2.25 15.48
C CYS A 159 7.86 2.58 15.35
N HIS A 160 7.04 2.17 16.33
CA HIS A 160 5.59 2.23 16.21
C HIS A 160 5.03 3.65 16.26
N ALA A 161 5.70 4.62 16.87
CA ALA A 161 5.31 6.03 16.79
C ALA A 161 5.33 6.59 15.36
N THR A 162 6.08 5.96 14.45
CA THR A 162 6.07 6.29 13.01
C THR A 162 5.20 5.33 12.21
N ILE A 163 5.33 4.01 12.45
CA ILE A 163 4.64 2.99 11.64
C ILE A 163 3.13 3.12 11.77
N GLU A 164 2.62 3.32 12.98
CA GLU A 164 1.18 3.29 13.25
C GLU A 164 0.42 4.44 12.54
N PRO A 165 0.81 5.73 12.69
CA PRO A 165 0.20 6.81 11.93
C PRO A 165 0.45 6.74 10.43
N THR A 166 1.57 6.17 9.98
CA THR A 166 1.83 5.98 8.54
C THR A 166 0.91 4.90 7.96
N GLY A 167 0.75 3.78 8.66
CA GLY A 167 -0.11 2.67 8.26
C GLY A 167 -1.58 3.06 8.16
N ALA A 168 -1.98 4.10 8.90
CA ALA A 168 -3.31 4.68 8.81
C ALA A 168 -3.68 5.12 7.37
N HIS A 169 -2.72 5.42 6.49
CA HIS A 169 -3.01 5.76 5.09
C HIS A 169 -3.63 4.64 4.26
N TRP A 170 -3.58 3.40 4.74
CA TRP A 170 -4.33 2.29 4.16
C TRP A 170 -5.53 1.90 5.02
N GLY A 171 -5.97 2.78 5.93
CA GLY A 171 -7.00 2.48 6.93
C GLY A 171 -8.39 2.16 6.36
N ARG A 172 -8.61 2.44 5.07
CA ARG A 172 -9.79 2.06 4.30
C ARG A 172 -9.62 0.78 3.46
N PHE A 173 -8.47 0.12 3.57
CA PHE A 173 -8.17 -1.17 2.94
C PHE A 173 -7.93 -2.20 4.03
N ASP A 174 -8.80 -3.20 4.11
CA ASP A 174 -8.72 -4.22 5.14
C ASP A 174 -7.42 -5.05 5.04
N GLU A 175 -7.05 -5.67 6.15
CA GLU A 175 -5.83 -6.48 6.23
C GLU A 175 -6.07 -7.91 5.70
N ARG A 176 -5.04 -8.52 5.11
CA ARG A 176 -4.99 -9.89 4.58
C ARG A 176 -5.94 -10.15 3.42
N ASN A 177 -6.44 -9.08 2.81
CA ASN A 177 -7.27 -9.09 1.62
C ASN A 177 -7.12 -7.76 0.84
N SER A 178 -7.94 -7.56 -0.18
CA SER A 178 -8.01 -6.32 -0.97
C SER A 178 -9.42 -5.72 -0.94
N LEU A 179 -10.10 -5.79 0.21
CA LEU A 179 -11.40 -5.18 0.42
C LEU A 179 -11.24 -3.69 0.76
N PHE A 180 -12.00 -2.86 0.05
CA PHE A 180 -12.16 -1.45 0.36
C PHE A 180 -13.35 -1.25 1.31
N LEU A 181 -13.08 -0.64 2.46
CA LEU A 181 -14.03 -0.32 3.52
C LEU A 181 -14.67 1.05 3.26
N SER A 182 -15.60 1.10 2.30
CA SER A 182 -16.23 2.37 1.88
C SER A 182 -16.89 3.09 3.07
N PRO A 183 -16.78 4.43 3.18
CA PRO A 183 -17.38 5.17 4.30
C PRO A 183 -18.90 5.00 4.44
N GLU A 184 -19.59 4.69 3.35
CA GLU A 184 -21.04 4.49 3.34
C GLU A 184 -21.45 3.16 3.97
N ARG A 185 -20.67 2.09 3.71
CA ARG A 185 -20.93 0.75 4.27
C ARG A 185 -20.22 0.52 5.59
N TYR A 186 -19.06 1.13 5.74
CA TYR A 186 -18.19 1.06 6.89
C TYR A 186 -17.95 2.47 7.41
N PRO A 187 -18.94 3.13 8.03
CA PRO A 187 -18.73 4.43 8.64
C PRO A 187 -17.68 4.32 9.75
N ARG A 188 -17.05 5.46 10.08
CA ARG A 188 -16.05 5.58 11.17
C ARG A 188 -16.53 4.89 12.46
N PHE A 189 -17.80 5.06 12.79
CA PHE A 189 -18.45 4.51 13.96
C PHE A 189 -19.76 3.83 13.56
N ASP A 190 -19.98 2.62 14.06
CA ASP A 190 -21.21 1.87 13.89
C ASP A 190 -21.86 1.59 15.27
N PRO A 191 -23.04 2.18 15.56
CA PRO A 191 -23.73 1.98 16.83
C PRO A 191 -24.20 0.54 17.05
N LYS A 192 -24.46 -0.23 15.98
CA LYS A 192 -24.80 -1.66 16.08
C LYS A 192 -23.61 -2.42 16.64
N CYS A 193 -22.43 -2.22 16.07
CA CYS A 193 -21.21 -2.90 16.51
C CYS A 193 -20.81 -2.49 17.93
N GLN A 194 -20.96 -1.21 18.30
CA GLN A 194 -20.77 -0.77 19.68
C GLN A 194 -21.72 -1.51 20.65
N THR A 195 -23.01 -1.52 20.34
CA THR A 195 -24.03 -2.16 21.19
C THR A 195 -23.71 -3.63 21.41
N CYS A 196 -23.34 -4.34 20.34
CA CYS A 196 -22.93 -5.73 20.41
C CYS A 196 -21.68 -5.93 21.26
N ALA A 197 -20.65 -5.09 21.09
CA ALA A 197 -19.44 -5.15 21.90
C ALA A 197 -19.73 -4.96 23.40
N LEU A 198 -20.58 -4.00 23.75
CA LEU A 198 -20.99 -3.74 25.14
C LEU A 198 -21.79 -4.91 25.74
N ASN A 199 -22.55 -5.63 24.93
CA ASN A 199 -23.28 -6.83 25.34
C ASN A 199 -22.42 -8.10 25.38
N GLY A 200 -21.11 -8.00 25.05
CA GLY A 200 -20.20 -9.14 24.95
C GLY A 200 -20.41 -10.02 23.71
N ASP A 201 -21.27 -9.60 22.77
CA ASP A 201 -21.48 -10.30 21.51
C ASP A 201 -20.45 -9.88 20.47
N THR A 202 -19.33 -10.59 20.45
CA THR A 202 -18.26 -10.42 19.47
C THR A 202 -18.54 -11.08 18.12
N SER A 203 -19.70 -11.74 17.97
CA SER A 203 -20.13 -12.46 16.77
C SER A 203 -21.22 -11.73 15.97
N CYS A 204 -21.46 -10.46 16.31
CA CYS A 204 -22.54 -9.62 15.80
C CYS A 204 -22.44 -9.28 14.29
N GLY A 205 -22.71 -10.27 13.44
CA GLY A 205 -22.58 -10.14 11.98
C GLY A 205 -21.12 -10.09 11.51
N GLY A 206 -20.91 -10.35 10.23
CA GLY A 206 -19.56 -10.35 9.64
C GLY A 206 -18.94 -8.96 9.57
N GLU A 207 -19.77 -7.93 9.38
CA GLU A 207 -19.36 -6.54 9.24
C GLU A 207 -18.72 -5.96 10.51
N CYS A 208 -19.17 -6.37 11.70
CA CYS A 208 -18.56 -5.94 12.96
C CYS A 208 -17.13 -6.48 13.15
N GLY A 209 -16.69 -7.43 12.32
CA GLY A 209 -15.29 -7.84 12.22
C GLY A 209 -14.32 -6.70 11.85
N ALA A 210 -14.79 -5.63 11.20
CA ALA A 210 -13.98 -4.45 10.87
C ALA A 210 -13.86 -3.42 12.03
N TYR A 211 -14.62 -3.62 13.11
CA TYR A 211 -14.76 -2.67 14.21
C TYR A 211 -14.09 -3.14 15.49
N VAL A 212 -13.80 -2.21 16.40
CA VAL A 212 -13.31 -2.52 17.75
C VAL A 212 -14.47 -3.15 18.54
N MET A 213 -14.37 -4.45 18.78
CA MET A 213 -15.40 -5.24 19.46
C MET A 213 -15.01 -5.64 20.89
N GLN A 214 -13.78 -5.32 21.31
CA GLN A 214 -13.23 -5.67 22.62
C GLN A 214 -12.33 -4.54 23.09
N ALA A 215 -12.28 -4.34 24.41
CA ALA A 215 -11.46 -3.32 25.05
C ALA A 215 -10.56 -3.95 26.10
N PHE A 216 -9.27 -3.60 26.08
CA PHE A 216 -8.25 -4.06 27.03
C PHE A 216 -7.65 -2.90 27.84
N ASP A 217 -8.09 -1.67 27.57
CA ASP A 217 -7.78 -0.44 28.27
C ASP A 217 -8.89 0.60 28.03
N GLU A 218 -8.76 1.77 28.65
CA GLU A 218 -9.71 2.87 28.57
C GLU A 218 -9.83 3.44 27.14
N ASP A 219 -8.71 3.59 26.43
CA ASP A 219 -8.68 4.10 25.06
C ASP A 219 -9.46 3.17 24.09
N ALA A 220 -9.28 1.85 24.23
CA ALA A 220 -10.03 0.85 23.47
C ALA A 220 -11.51 0.80 23.89
N ALA A 221 -11.81 1.00 25.17
CA ALA A 221 -13.20 1.09 25.66
C ALA A 221 -13.94 2.28 25.05
N ASN A 222 -13.26 3.42 24.95
CA ASN A 222 -13.79 4.62 24.28
C ASN A 222 -13.91 4.44 22.75
N SER A 223 -13.23 3.45 22.19
CA SER A 223 -13.23 3.15 20.74
C SER A 223 -14.20 2.04 20.34
N LEU A 224 -14.97 1.46 21.26
CA LEU A 224 -15.92 0.38 20.92
C LEU A 224 -16.90 0.80 19.81
N GLY A 225 -17.01 -0.03 18.77
CA GLY A 225 -17.80 0.26 17.58
C GLY A 225 -17.18 1.28 16.63
N MET A 226 -15.95 1.75 16.86
CA MET A 226 -15.16 2.45 15.85
C MET A 226 -14.44 1.46 14.93
N LEU A 227 -14.19 1.87 13.69
CA LEU A 227 -13.36 1.08 12.78
C LEU A 227 -11.98 0.84 13.41
N LYS A 228 -11.47 -0.40 13.32
CA LYS A 228 -10.21 -0.81 13.95
C LYS A 228 -9.02 0.09 13.60
N THR A 229 -9.02 0.67 12.41
CA THR A 229 -7.94 1.54 11.92
C THR A 229 -7.90 2.91 12.60
N TYR A 230 -8.97 3.30 13.30
CA TYR A 230 -9.01 4.49 14.15
C TYR A 230 -8.58 4.22 15.60
N LEU A 231 -8.46 2.95 16.00
CA LEU A 231 -8.02 2.61 17.35
C LEU A 231 -6.63 3.23 17.60
N TYR A 232 -6.50 3.95 18.72
CA TYR A 232 -5.28 4.67 19.10
C TYR A 232 -4.80 5.72 18.08
N ARG A 233 -5.70 6.26 17.25
CA ARG A 233 -5.41 7.41 16.38
C ARG A 233 -5.84 8.71 17.04
N THR A 234 -4.98 9.70 16.93
CA THR A 234 -5.27 11.08 17.33
C THR A 234 -6.06 11.79 16.23
N SER A 235 -6.77 12.87 16.57
CA SER A 235 -7.54 13.65 15.61
C SER A 235 -6.68 14.22 14.46
N SER A 236 -5.38 14.44 14.68
CA SER A 236 -4.44 14.85 13.62
C SER A 236 -4.02 13.73 12.69
N GLU A 237 -4.14 12.47 13.11
CA GLU A 237 -3.80 11.28 12.31
C GLU A 237 -5.00 10.73 11.54
N GLU A 238 -6.22 10.98 11.99
CA GLU A 238 -7.45 10.54 11.30
C GLU A 238 -7.52 10.95 9.81
N PRO A 239 -7.09 12.16 9.39
CA PRO A 239 -7.05 12.50 7.97
C PRO A 239 -6.19 11.57 7.12
N ASN A 240 -5.25 10.82 7.71
CA ASN A 240 -4.45 9.83 6.98
C ASN A 240 -5.35 8.71 6.45
N ILE A 241 -6.34 8.28 7.23
CA ILE A 241 -7.28 7.21 6.88
C ILE A 241 -8.12 7.60 5.67
N GLU A 242 -8.67 8.82 5.69
CA GLU A 242 -9.52 9.32 4.62
C GLU A 242 -8.73 9.76 3.39
N GLY A 243 -7.56 10.34 3.59
CA GLY A 243 -6.69 10.79 2.49
C GLY A 243 -5.98 9.66 1.74
N GLY A 244 -5.92 8.47 2.34
CA GLY A 244 -5.42 7.28 1.68
C GLY A 244 -3.91 7.32 1.34
N PRO A 245 -3.41 6.37 0.54
CA PRO A 245 -2.00 6.33 0.16
C PRO A 245 -1.58 7.51 -0.74
N ALA A 246 -2.52 8.19 -1.40
CA ALA A 246 -2.22 9.39 -2.17
C ALA A 246 -1.72 10.54 -1.27
N LEU A 247 -2.35 10.72 -0.11
CA LEU A 247 -1.92 11.68 0.90
C LEU A 247 -0.55 11.29 1.50
N LEU A 248 -0.28 10.00 1.67
CA LEU A 248 1.05 9.52 2.11
C LEU A 248 2.13 9.98 1.14
N VAL A 249 1.96 9.71 -0.16
CA VAL A 249 2.92 10.11 -1.19
C VAL A 249 3.11 11.62 -1.21
N GLN A 250 2.01 12.39 -1.18
CA GLN A 250 2.06 13.85 -1.13
C GLN A 250 2.91 14.36 0.03
N ARG A 251 2.75 13.79 1.23
CA ARG A 251 3.52 14.19 2.42
C ARG A 251 4.99 13.78 2.33
N MET A 252 5.27 12.57 1.83
CA MET A 252 6.63 12.06 1.74
C MET A 252 7.46 12.76 0.67
N MET A 253 6.83 13.29 -0.38
CA MET A 253 7.49 14.18 -1.34
C MET A 253 7.95 15.50 -0.72
N GLN A 254 7.36 15.95 0.40
CA GLN A 254 7.76 17.22 1.04
C GLN A 254 9.13 17.14 1.74
N THR A 255 9.61 15.93 2.06
CA THR A 255 10.90 15.76 2.76
C THR A 255 12.10 15.68 1.83
N GLY A 256 11.89 15.42 0.54
CA GLY A 256 12.96 15.13 -0.43
C GLY A 256 13.53 13.71 -0.33
N ASP A 257 13.03 12.87 0.59
CA ASP A 257 13.54 11.52 0.80
C ASP A 257 13.21 10.59 -0.37
N MET A 258 12.02 10.76 -0.96
CA MET A 258 11.62 9.97 -2.11
C MET A 258 12.58 10.20 -3.28
N GLU A 259 12.93 11.46 -3.54
CA GLU A 259 13.84 11.87 -4.62
C GLU A 259 15.23 11.30 -4.40
N ARG A 260 15.76 11.42 -3.17
CA ARG A 260 17.06 10.83 -2.81
C ARG A 260 17.07 9.32 -3.01
N CYS A 261 16.00 8.63 -2.60
CA CYS A 261 15.92 7.18 -2.78
C CYS A 261 15.83 6.79 -4.26
N THR A 262 15.00 7.50 -5.05
CA THR A 262 14.88 7.27 -6.49
C THR A 262 16.22 7.45 -7.19
N VAL A 263 16.95 8.53 -6.91
CA VAL A 263 18.30 8.76 -7.45
C VAL A 263 19.24 7.60 -7.11
N LYS A 264 19.27 7.14 -5.84
CA LYS A 264 20.11 6.00 -5.44
C LYS A 264 19.75 4.71 -6.17
N ARG A 265 18.47 4.47 -6.42
CA ARG A 265 18.00 3.27 -7.14
C ARG A 265 18.35 3.32 -8.62
N ILE A 266 18.09 4.45 -9.29
CA ILE A 266 18.46 4.63 -10.70
C ILE A 266 19.98 4.60 -10.87
N TRP A 267 20.73 5.15 -9.92
CA TRP A 267 22.19 5.00 -9.89
C TRP A 267 22.61 3.53 -9.83
N ASN A 268 22.04 2.76 -8.90
CA ASN A 268 22.39 1.34 -8.77
C ASN A 268 22.01 0.53 -10.02
N GLU A 269 20.90 0.86 -10.66
CA GLU A 269 20.47 0.21 -11.90
C GLU A 269 21.44 0.48 -13.06
N PHE A 270 21.84 1.74 -13.25
CA PHE A 270 22.68 2.12 -14.39
C PHE A 270 24.18 1.87 -14.16
N LEU A 271 24.66 1.92 -12.91
CA LEU A 271 26.07 1.68 -12.58
C LEU A 271 26.34 0.26 -12.05
N GLY A 272 25.30 -0.54 -11.83
CA GLY A 272 25.40 -1.89 -11.27
C GLY A 272 25.91 -1.94 -9.82
N ARG A 273 25.98 -0.80 -9.13
CA ARG A 273 26.46 -0.69 -7.74
C ARG A 273 25.88 0.51 -7.00
N ALA A 274 25.88 0.43 -5.68
CA ALA A 274 25.52 1.54 -4.82
C ALA A 274 26.49 2.73 -4.95
N MET A 275 25.98 3.93 -4.65
CA MET A 275 26.80 5.13 -4.53
C MET A 275 27.78 5.01 -3.34
N THR A 276 29.05 5.29 -3.58
CA THR A 276 30.06 5.50 -2.53
C THR A 276 29.75 6.76 -1.71
N VAL A 277 30.41 6.92 -0.56
CA VAL A 277 30.25 8.12 0.28
C VAL A 277 30.61 9.39 -0.50
N GLN A 278 31.70 9.34 -1.28
CA GLN A 278 32.17 10.44 -2.09
C GLN A 278 31.17 10.79 -3.20
N GLU A 279 30.60 9.79 -3.88
CA GLU A 279 29.58 10.03 -4.91
C GLU A 279 28.28 10.59 -4.33
N GLN A 280 27.89 10.17 -3.12
CA GLN A 280 26.74 10.76 -2.45
C GLN A 280 26.97 12.25 -2.15
N GLN A 281 28.17 12.63 -1.70
CA GLN A 281 28.53 14.03 -1.47
C GLN A 281 28.54 14.87 -2.76
N LEU A 282 28.97 14.27 -3.88
CA LEU A 282 29.11 14.98 -5.16
C LEU A 282 27.80 15.08 -5.95
N TYR A 283 27.00 14.01 -5.96
CA TYR A 283 25.91 13.86 -6.93
C TYR A 283 24.52 13.74 -6.32
N LEU A 284 24.37 13.16 -5.11
CA LEU A 284 23.04 12.81 -4.62
C LEU A 284 22.14 14.04 -4.48
N ASP A 285 22.63 15.09 -3.81
CA ASP A 285 21.85 16.29 -3.55
C ASP A 285 21.52 17.06 -4.83
N SER A 286 22.45 17.14 -5.78
CA SER A 286 22.25 17.86 -7.05
C SER A 286 21.29 17.10 -7.97
N LEU A 287 21.45 15.79 -8.14
CA LEU A 287 20.54 14.95 -8.91
C LEU A 287 19.13 14.92 -8.30
N SER A 288 19.01 14.84 -6.97
CA SER A 288 17.70 14.82 -6.31
C SER A 288 16.96 16.14 -6.49
N LYS A 289 17.65 17.27 -6.36
CA LYS A 289 17.07 18.61 -6.59
C LYS A 289 16.68 18.81 -8.04
N ASN A 290 17.52 18.38 -8.98
CA ASN A 290 17.23 18.46 -10.41
C ASN A 290 16.01 17.62 -10.79
N PHE A 291 15.93 16.38 -10.25
CA PHE A 291 14.77 15.52 -10.44
C PHE A 291 13.49 16.16 -9.90
N ALA A 292 13.52 16.73 -8.69
CA ALA A 292 12.39 17.46 -8.13
C ALA A 292 11.98 18.68 -8.97
N SER A 293 12.96 19.49 -9.43
CA SER A 293 12.68 20.70 -10.22
C SER A 293 12.18 20.40 -11.62
N ASN A 294 12.55 19.23 -12.18
CA ASN A 294 12.13 18.78 -13.50
C ASN A 294 10.85 17.93 -13.43
N HIS A 295 9.92 18.30 -12.55
CA HIS A 295 8.63 17.66 -12.37
C HIS A 295 8.71 16.13 -12.19
N HIS A 296 9.77 15.65 -11.54
CA HIS A 296 10.02 14.22 -11.33
C HIS A 296 10.05 13.42 -12.65
N SER A 297 10.53 14.00 -13.75
CA SER A 297 10.75 13.27 -15.00
C SER A 297 11.87 12.24 -14.84
N LEU A 298 11.50 10.96 -14.92
CA LEU A 298 12.46 9.86 -14.85
C LEU A 298 13.45 9.92 -16.02
N LYS A 299 12.98 10.28 -17.21
CA LYS A 299 13.82 10.43 -18.40
C LYS A 299 14.89 11.49 -18.19
N SER A 300 14.52 12.67 -17.69
CA SER A 300 15.48 13.74 -17.40
C SER A 300 16.51 13.34 -16.33
N LEU A 301 16.09 12.58 -15.30
CA LEU A 301 17.01 12.03 -14.31
C LEU A 301 18.02 11.07 -14.95
N ILE A 302 17.55 10.13 -15.78
CA ILE A 302 18.42 9.16 -16.46
C ILE A 302 19.42 9.89 -17.38
N GLU A 303 18.93 10.82 -18.21
CA GLU A 303 19.78 11.63 -19.10
C GLU A 303 20.86 12.38 -18.31
N THR A 304 20.50 13.00 -17.19
CA THR A 304 21.46 13.72 -16.34
C THR A 304 22.46 12.76 -15.71
N LEU A 305 22.01 11.59 -15.25
CA LEU A 305 22.86 10.59 -14.59
C LEU A 305 23.92 10.02 -15.54
N VAL A 306 23.53 9.62 -16.76
CA VAL A 306 24.48 9.05 -17.74
C VAL A 306 25.50 10.08 -18.24
N MET A 307 25.23 11.37 -18.02
CA MET A 307 26.15 12.46 -18.33
C MET A 307 27.14 12.77 -17.20
N THR A 308 27.01 12.13 -16.03
CA THR A 308 27.96 12.28 -14.94
C THR A 308 29.31 11.65 -15.27
N ASP A 309 30.39 12.23 -14.72
CA ASP A 309 31.73 11.66 -14.85
C ASP A 309 31.84 10.26 -14.24
N ALA A 310 31.05 9.97 -13.19
CA ALA A 310 31.02 8.66 -12.57
C ALA A 310 30.51 7.57 -13.53
N TYR A 311 29.48 7.86 -14.33
CA TYR A 311 28.97 6.93 -15.33
C TYR A 311 29.96 6.73 -16.49
N ARG A 312 30.61 7.81 -16.95
CA ARG A 312 31.56 7.76 -18.08
C ARG A 312 32.86 7.02 -17.78
N ARG A 313 33.16 6.76 -16.51
CA ARG A 313 34.38 6.06 -16.04
C ARG A 313 34.12 4.59 -15.68
N ILE A 314 32.94 4.07 -16.00
CA ILE A 314 32.66 2.64 -15.88
C ILE A 314 33.42 1.96 -17.02
N ASP A 315 34.48 1.22 -16.67
CA ASP A 315 35.17 0.28 -17.56
C ASP A 315 34.33 -0.98 -17.78
#